data_AF-A0A950H3W7-F1
#
_entry.id   AF-A0A950H3W7-F1
#
_cell.length_a   1.000
_cell.length_b   1.000
_cell.length_c   1.000
_cell.angle_alpha   90.00
_cell.angle_beta   90.00
_cell.angle_gamma   90.00
#
_symmetry.space_group_name_H-M   'P 1'
#
loop_
_entity.id
_entity.type
_entity.pdbx_description
1 polymer ?
#
loop_
_entity_poly.entity_id
_entity_poly.type
_entity_poly.pdbx_seq_one_letter_code
_entity_poly.pdbx_strand_id
1 'polypeptide(L)'
;MAEIGAIVLAAGRATRFRAGGGAESSKLVASLGGEPLVRHAARAALASRARPVVAVTGHAREDIKAALAGLDVVFAHNPDYASGLASSLKAGIAALPESVAGAL
;
A
#
# COMPACT_ATOMS: atom_id res chain seq x y z
N MET A 1 -2.06 18.49 -18.90
CA MET A 1 -2.41 17.04 -18.81
C MET A 1 -2.82 16.80 -17.38
N ALA A 2 -3.92 16.10 -17.13
CA ALA A 2 -4.42 15.89 -15.77
C ALA A 2 -3.48 14.95 -14.99
N GLU A 3 -3.19 15.28 -13.72
CA GLU A 3 -2.35 14.45 -12.84
C GLU A 3 -3.14 13.24 -12.36
N ILE A 4 -2.50 12.07 -12.38
CA ILE A 4 -3.08 10.80 -11.91
C ILE A 4 -2.22 10.27 -10.77
N GLY A 5 -2.82 10.05 -9.61
CA GLY A 5 -2.17 9.41 -8.47
C GLY A 5 -2.24 7.89 -8.55
N ALA A 6 -1.44 7.20 -7.74
CA ALA A 6 -1.54 5.75 -7.56
C ALA A 6 -1.73 5.41 -6.08
N ILE A 7 -2.63 4.47 -5.77
CA ILE A 7 -2.90 4.01 -4.40
C ILE A 7 -2.55 2.53 -4.25
N VAL A 8 -1.50 2.25 -3.48
CA VAL A 8 -1.10 0.90 -3.10
C VAL A 8 -1.80 0.54 -1.79
N LEU A 9 -2.83 -0.30 -1.87
CA LEU A 9 -3.58 -0.77 -0.71
C LEU A 9 -2.81 -1.84 0.06
N ALA A 10 -2.12 -1.43 1.13
CA ALA A 10 -1.24 -2.26 1.95
C ALA A 10 -1.70 -2.42 3.41
N ALA A 11 -3.00 -2.22 3.68
CA ALA A 11 -3.57 -2.24 5.03
C ALA A 11 -4.10 -3.62 5.49
N GLY A 12 -4.12 -4.60 4.58
CA GLY A 12 -4.78 -5.89 4.79
C GLY A 12 -4.14 -6.79 5.84
N ARG A 13 -4.98 -7.54 6.57
CA ARG A 13 -4.59 -8.46 7.67
C ARG A 13 -3.99 -9.80 7.21
N ALA A 14 -4.07 -10.12 5.93
CA ALA A 14 -3.60 -11.38 5.35
C ALA A 14 -4.05 -12.65 6.13
N THR A 15 -5.27 -12.67 6.67
CA THR A 15 -5.75 -13.74 7.57
C THR A 15 -5.69 -15.13 6.94
N ARG A 16 -6.06 -15.26 5.66
CA ARG A 16 -6.00 -16.52 4.91
C ARG A 16 -4.57 -17.02 4.70
N PHE A 17 -3.63 -16.10 4.45
CA PHE A 17 -2.21 -16.45 4.28
C PHE A 17 -1.63 -16.99 5.58
N ARG A 18 -1.93 -16.34 6.71
CA ARG A 18 -1.53 -16.79 8.04
C ARG A 18 -2.18 -18.13 8.42
N ALA A 19 -3.47 -18.31 8.14
CA ALA A 19 -4.16 -19.58 8.36
C ALA A 19 -3.56 -20.74 7.52
N GLY A 20 -2.98 -20.43 6.36
CA GLY A 20 -2.25 -21.37 5.52
C GLY A 20 -0.78 -21.60 5.90
N GLY A 21 -0.33 -21.12 7.07
CA GLY A 21 1.03 -21.33 7.56
C GLY A 21 2.05 -20.24 7.21
N GLY A 22 1.61 -19.09 6.70
CA GLY A 22 2.48 -17.93 6.50
C GLY A 22 3.07 -17.42 7.83
N ALA A 23 4.40 -17.27 7.90
CA ALA A 23 5.12 -16.96 9.12
C ALA A 23 5.23 -15.45 9.40
N GLU A 24 5.06 -14.63 8.37
CA GLU A 24 5.23 -13.18 8.45
C GLU A 24 4.01 -12.46 9.04
N SER A 25 4.23 -11.24 9.55
CA SER A 25 3.18 -10.39 10.10
C SER A 25 2.07 -10.04 9.09
N SER A 26 2.40 -10.05 7.80
CA SER A 26 1.44 -9.96 6.69
C SER A 26 2.02 -10.60 5.43
N LYS A 27 1.16 -11.14 4.55
CA LYS A 27 1.53 -11.56 3.20
C LYS A 27 2.32 -10.47 2.47
N LEU A 28 1.98 -9.21 2.70
CA LEU A 28 2.57 -8.07 2.02
C LEU A 28 4.07 -7.87 2.30
N VAL A 29 4.56 -8.39 3.43
CA VAL A 29 6.00 -8.36 3.77
C VAL A 29 6.70 -9.69 3.52
N ALA A 30 5.96 -10.73 3.13
CA ALA A 30 6.54 -11.99 2.68
C ALA A 30 7.39 -11.77 1.43
N SER A 31 8.50 -12.50 1.36
CA SER A 31 9.46 -12.39 0.26
C SER A 31 8.94 -13.11 -0.99
N LEU A 32 9.00 -12.42 -2.13
CA LEU A 32 8.81 -13.00 -3.46
C LEU A 32 10.05 -12.63 -4.29
N GLY A 33 10.83 -13.64 -4.68
CA GLY A 33 12.06 -13.39 -5.46
C GLY A 33 13.09 -12.52 -4.71
N GLY A 34 13.16 -12.62 -3.38
CA GLY A 34 14.11 -11.86 -2.56
C GLY A 34 13.64 -10.47 -2.13
N GLU A 35 12.48 -10.00 -2.60
CA GLU A 35 11.93 -8.66 -2.29
C GLU A 35 10.51 -8.78 -1.69
N PRO A 36 10.13 -7.96 -0.68
CA PRO A 36 8.78 -7.98 -0.11
C PRO A 36 7.70 -7.72 -1.16
N LEU A 37 6.58 -8.44 -1.08
CA LEU A 37 5.47 -8.33 -2.04
C LEU A 37 4.95 -6.89 -2.22
N VAL A 38 4.82 -6.12 -1.14
CA VAL A 38 4.38 -4.72 -1.21
C VAL A 38 5.36 -3.84 -1.98
N ARG A 39 6.64 -4.17 -1.93
CA ARG A 39 7.71 -3.40 -2.58
C ARG A 39 7.69 -3.58 -4.09
N HIS A 40 7.36 -4.78 -4.58
CA HIS A 40 7.09 -5.02 -6.01
C HIS A 40 5.98 -4.11 -6.54
N ALA A 41 4.84 -4.04 -5.82
CA ALA A 41 3.71 -3.21 -6.21
C ALA A 41 4.05 -1.71 -6.19
N ALA A 42 4.74 -1.24 -5.14
CA ALA A 42 5.17 0.16 -5.05
C ALA A 42 6.16 0.53 -6.16
N ARG A 43 7.12 -0.35 -6.48
CA ARG A 43 8.06 -0.13 -7.60
C ARG A 43 7.35 -0.09 -8.95
N ALA A 44 6.37 -0.95 -9.18
CA ALA A 44 5.56 -0.91 -10.39
C ALA A 44 4.79 0.41 -10.53
N ALA A 45 4.16 0.89 -9.45
CA ALA A 45 3.50 2.19 -9.43
C ALA A 45 4.49 3.33 -9.69
N LEU A 46 5.68 3.29 -9.08
CA LEU A 46 6.74 4.29 -9.29
C LEU A 46 7.35 4.27 -10.68
N ALA A 47 7.40 3.11 -11.34
CA ALA A 47 7.84 2.98 -12.72
C ALA A 47 6.84 3.56 -13.73
N SER A 48 5.59 3.81 -13.30
CA SER A 48 4.58 4.51 -14.09
C SER A 48 4.76 6.03 -14.02
N ARG A 49 3.95 6.75 -14.81
CA ARG A 49 3.84 8.22 -14.74
C ARG A 49 2.94 8.73 -13.61
N ALA A 50 2.26 7.85 -12.88
CA ALA A 50 1.32 8.26 -11.85
C ALA A 50 2.05 8.84 -10.64
N ARG A 51 1.64 10.04 -10.22
CA ARG A 51 2.17 10.74 -9.05
C ARG A 51 1.06 11.52 -8.34
N PRO A 52 1.09 11.58 -6.99
CA PRO A 52 1.99 10.84 -6.10
C PRO A 52 1.62 9.35 -6.01
N VAL A 53 2.53 8.54 -5.47
CA VAL A 53 2.24 7.14 -5.09
C VAL A 53 1.96 7.09 -3.59
N VAL A 54 0.74 6.71 -3.21
CA VAL A 54 0.29 6.60 -1.82
C VAL A 54 0.24 5.13 -1.40
N ALA A 55 0.97 4.75 -0.35
CA ALA A 55 0.84 3.45 0.29
C ALA A 55 -0.08 3.55 1.51
N VAL A 56 -1.22 2.87 1.47
CA VAL A 56 -2.18 2.84 2.59
C VAL A 56 -1.81 1.72 3.53
N THR A 57 -1.49 2.05 4.77
CA THR A 57 -1.08 1.11 5.83
C THR A 57 -2.21 0.86 6.84
N GLY A 58 -2.12 -0.28 7.53
CA GLY A 58 -3.11 -0.73 8.52
C GLY A 58 -2.48 -1.73 9.47
N HIS A 59 -2.86 -3.01 9.36
CA HIS A 59 -2.48 -4.07 10.30
C HIS A 59 -0.97 -4.17 10.61
N ALA A 60 -0.12 -4.24 9.59
CA ALA A 60 1.33 -4.41 9.72
C ALA A 60 2.09 -3.11 9.39
N ARG A 61 1.60 -1.96 9.87
CA ARG A 61 2.05 -0.62 9.47
C ARG A 61 3.58 -0.46 9.45
N GLU A 62 4.25 -0.78 10.55
CA GLU A 62 5.69 -0.51 10.66
C GLU A 62 6.51 -1.45 9.77
N ASP A 63 6.14 -2.72 9.65
CA ASP A 63 6.81 -3.66 8.74
C ASP A 63 6.64 -3.24 7.27
N ILE A 64 5.47 -2.71 6.90
CA ILE A 64 5.22 -2.17 5.55
C ILE A 64 6.07 -0.93 5.30
N LYS A 65 6.16 0.00 6.26
CA LYS A 65 7.02 1.17 6.15
C LYS A 65 8.49 0.78 5.99
N ALA A 66 8.96 -0.20 6.77
CA ALA A 66 10.31 -0.73 6.64
C ALA A 66 10.55 -1.38 5.26
N ALA A 67 9.61 -2.21 4.78
CA ALA A 67 9.70 -2.82 3.46
C ALA A 67 9.74 -1.80 2.32
N LEU A 68 9.09 -0.64 2.48
CA LEU A 68 9.04 0.44 1.49
C LEU A 68 10.11 1.52 1.71
N ALA A 69 11.03 1.34 2.67
CA ALA A 69 12.09 2.31 2.94
C ALA A 69 12.92 2.62 1.68
N GLY A 70 13.25 3.90 1.50
CA GLY A 70 14.00 4.40 0.35
C GLY A 70 13.22 4.51 -0.96
N LEU A 71 11.91 4.20 -0.98
CA LEU A 71 11.04 4.49 -2.12
C LEU A 71 10.32 5.82 -1.94
N ASP A 72 10.06 6.52 -3.04
CA ASP A 72 9.32 7.79 -3.09
C ASP A 72 7.81 7.57 -2.94
N VAL A 73 7.39 7.13 -1.75
CA VAL A 73 5.98 6.84 -1.43
C VAL A 73 5.49 7.69 -0.27
N VAL A 74 4.26 8.18 -0.39
CA VAL A 74 3.53 8.84 0.71
C VAL A 74 2.77 7.79 1.50
N PHE A 75 2.86 7.83 2.83
CA PHE A 75 2.14 6.89 3.67
C PHE A 75 0.83 7.48 4.18
N ALA A 76 -0.27 6.81 3.89
CA ALA A 76 -1.56 7.02 4.55
C ALA A 76 -1.78 5.91 5.59
N HIS A 77 -2.32 6.24 6.76
CA HIS A 77 -2.70 5.22 7.76
C HIS A 77 -4.22 5.13 7.86
N ASN A 78 -4.75 3.93 7.65
CA ASN A 78 -6.15 3.64 7.89
C ASN A 78 -6.29 2.86 9.22
N PRO A 79 -6.73 3.50 10.32
CA PRO A 79 -6.99 2.80 11.58
C PRO A 79 -8.15 1.81 11.45
N ASP A 80 -9.11 2.08 10.56
CA ASP A 80 -10.31 1.28 10.34
C ASP A 80 -10.12 0.20 9.27
N TYR A 81 -8.89 -0.27 9.07
CA TYR A 81 -8.54 -1.27 8.04
C TYR A 81 -9.34 -2.57 8.15
N ALA A 82 -9.85 -2.89 9.34
CA ALA A 82 -10.67 -4.07 9.59
C ALA A 82 -12.11 -3.95 9.03
N SER A 83 -12.60 -2.74 8.75
CA SER A 83 -13.95 -2.50 8.21
C SER A 83 -14.09 -2.82 6.71
N GLY A 84 -12.99 -3.11 6.02
CA GLY A 84 -12.97 -3.57 4.64
C GLY A 84 -12.12 -2.73 3.69
N LEU A 85 -12.14 -3.08 2.39
CA LEU A 85 -11.34 -2.40 1.37
C LEU A 85 -11.75 -0.92 1.21
N ALA A 86 -13.05 -0.62 1.32
CA ALA A 86 -13.58 0.72 1.09
C ALA A 86 -13.01 1.77 2.06
N SER A 87 -12.79 1.45 3.33
CA SER A 87 -12.17 2.39 4.28
C SER A 87 -10.72 2.71 3.89
N SER A 88 -9.99 1.71 3.39
CA SER A 88 -8.61 1.88 2.93
C SER A 88 -8.54 2.69 1.64
N LEU A 89 -9.48 2.49 0.72
CA LEU A 89 -9.60 3.30 -0.49
C LEU A 89 -9.91 4.76 -0.14
N LYS A 90 -10.86 5.01 0.77
CA LYS A 90 -11.17 6.37 1.25
C LYS A 90 -9.94 7.05 1.87
N ALA A 91 -9.20 6.34 2.72
CA ALA A 91 -7.97 6.85 3.33
C ALA A 91 -6.89 7.16 2.27
N GLY A 92 -6.76 6.32 1.24
CA GLY A 92 -5.84 6.56 0.13
C GLY A 92 -6.23 7.79 -0.71
N ILE A 93 -7.50 7.92 -1.07
CA ILE A 93 -8.02 9.06 -1.84
C ILE A 93 -7.85 10.36 -1.04
N ALA A 94 -8.17 10.36 0.26
CA ALA A 94 -8.04 11.52 1.13
C ALA A 94 -6.57 11.98 1.31
N ALA A 95 -5.59 11.12 1.03
CA ALA A 95 -4.18 11.46 1.10
C ALA A 95 -3.62 12.00 -0.23
N LEU A 96 -4.41 11.97 -1.31
CA LEU A 96 -4.02 12.57 -2.58
C LEU A 96 -4.25 14.09 -2.54
N PRO A 97 -3.38 14.89 -3.19
CA PRO A 97 -3.63 16.31 -3.40
C PRO A 97 -4.89 16.55 -4.22
N GLU A 98 -5.58 17.67 -3.97
CA GLU A 98 -6.77 18.07 -4.74
C GLU A 98 -6.47 18.33 -6.23
N SER A 99 -5.19 18.54 -6.60
CA SER A 99 -4.77 18.71 -8.01
C SER A 99 -4.86 17.43 -8.84
N VAL A 100 -4.96 16.27 -8.18
CA VAL A 100 -5.03 14.97 -8.84
C VAL A 100 -6.45 14.73 -9.35
N ALA A 101 -6.58 14.49 -10.65
CA ALA A 101 -7.88 14.30 -11.30
C ALA A 101 -8.44 12.87 -11.15
N GLY A 102 -7.60 11.91 -10.76
CA GLY A 102 -8.00 10.53 -10.56
C GLY A 102 -6.88 9.66 -9.98
N ALA A 103 -7.23 8.46 -9.56
CA ALA A 103 -6.30 7.51 -8.98
C ALA A 103 -6.46 6.10 -9.59
N LEU A 104 -5.34 5.38 -9.67
CA LEU A 104 -5.27 3.97 -10.05
C LEU A 104 -4.81 3.09 -8.90
#